data_AF-A0A5P9H2J4-F1
#
_entry.id   AF-A0A5P9H2J4-F1
#
_cell.length_a   1.000
_cell.length_b   1.000
_cell.length_c   1.000
_cell.angle_alpha   90.00
_cell.angle_beta   90.00
_cell.angle_gamma   90.00
#
_symmetry.space_group_name_H-M   'P 1'
#
loop_
_entity.id
_entity.type
_entity.pdbx_description
1 polymer ?
#
loop_
_entity_poly.entity_id
_entity_poly.type
_entity_poly.pdbx_seq_one_letter_code
_entity_poly.pdbx_strand_id
1 'polypeptide(L)'
;MNARAEFPARAKLRVLPDDWDMHHDNRLRDTGGVYSKVAVLSDEWGIAETALITRWHKLRGRSGVDRSVSNRGKGKSSAGKVTGGRPPRRQDVENPQDLPRPELELVRDVASDLPRRQQNILLVIAGSPGLSCSEIGREGQFSSGSVATSIPLLRRHVAASGWSIVTAPAGGYYLVEIS
;
A
#
# COMPACT_ATOMS: atom_id res chain seq x y z
N MET A 1 29.27 -33.93 13.21
CA MET A 1 29.24 -33.51 11.79
C MET A 1 27.80 -33.64 11.32
N ASN A 2 27.04 -32.54 11.33
CA ASN A 2 25.63 -32.55 10.90
C ASN A 2 25.57 -32.35 9.40
N ALA A 3 25.15 -33.37 8.68
CA ALA A 3 24.84 -33.31 7.26
C ALA A 3 23.64 -32.38 7.07
N ARG A 4 23.92 -31.13 6.68
CA ARG A 4 22.91 -30.18 6.22
C ARG A 4 22.45 -30.70 4.87
N ALA A 5 21.33 -31.40 4.85
CA ALA A 5 20.72 -31.88 3.62
C ALA A 5 20.42 -30.66 2.74
N GLU A 6 21.27 -30.45 1.73
CA GLU A 6 21.01 -29.52 0.64
C GLU A 6 19.87 -30.11 -0.17
N PHE A 7 18.64 -29.81 0.23
CA PHE A 7 17.48 -30.07 -0.60
C PHE A 7 17.65 -29.21 -1.86
N PRO A 8 17.69 -29.81 -3.06
CA PRO A 8 17.76 -29.03 -4.29
C PRO A 8 16.57 -28.08 -4.28
N ALA A 9 16.84 -26.80 -4.54
CA ALA A 9 15.83 -25.74 -4.60
C ALA A 9 14.74 -26.16 -5.58
N ARG A 10 13.68 -26.81 -5.08
CA ARG A 10 12.53 -27.21 -5.88
C ARG A 10 11.98 -25.93 -6.50
N ALA A 11 11.86 -25.93 -7.82
CA ALA A 11 11.31 -24.79 -8.53
C ALA A 11 9.92 -24.48 -7.97
N LYS A 12 9.78 -23.34 -7.30
CA LYS A 12 8.53 -22.90 -6.70
C LYS A 12 7.54 -22.50 -7.80
N LEU A 13 6.28 -22.89 -7.64
CA LEU A 13 5.22 -22.52 -8.58
C LEU A 13 4.96 -21.01 -8.52
N ARG A 14 5.00 -20.33 -9.67
CA ARG A 14 4.71 -18.89 -9.77
C ARG A 14 3.21 -18.57 -9.81
N VAL A 15 2.38 -19.61 -9.87
CA VAL A 15 0.93 -19.52 -9.99
C VAL A 15 0.34 -20.35 -8.86
N LEU A 16 -0.81 -19.91 -8.34
CA LEU A 16 -1.55 -20.69 -7.34
C LEU A 16 -2.07 -21.98 -7.98
N PRO A 17 -1.99 -23.13 -7.29
CA PRO A 17 -2.60 -24.38 -7.73
C PRO A 17 -4.12 -24.25 -7.98
N ASP A 18 -4.66 -25.09 -8.86
CA ASP A 18 -6.10 -25.11 -9.16
C ASP A 18 -6.94 -25.63 -7.97
N ASP A 19 -6.34 -26.41 -7.07
CA ASP A 19 -6.94 -26.91 -5.82
C ASP A 19 -6.86 -25.90 -4.66
N TRP A 20 -6.54 -24.62 -4.95
CA TRP A 20 -6.48 -23.56 -3.97
C TRP A 20 -7.85 -23.28 -3.34
N ASP A 21 -7.98 -23.56 -2.05
CA ASP A 21 -9.24 -23.46 -1.32
C ASP A 21 -9.26 -22.34 -0.26
N MET A 22 -10.39 -22.23 0.45
CA MET A 22 -10.59 -21.25 1.51
C MET A 22 -9.73 -21.52 2.75
N HIS A 23 -9.27 -22.76 2.97
CA HIS A 23 -8.38 -23.10 4.07
C HIS A 23 -7.00 -22.48 3.85
N HIS A 24 -6.48 -22.54 2.63
CA HIS A 24 -5.23 -21.86 2.24
C HIS A 24 -5.35 -20.34 2.40
N ASP A 25 -6.47 -19.75 1.98
CA ASP A 25 -6.73 -18.32 2.16
C ASP A 25 -6.77 -17.91 3.64
N ASN A 26 -7.35 -18.74 4.52
CA ASN A 26 -7.39 -18.48 5.96
C ASN A 26 -5.99 -18.58 6.58
N ARG A 27 -5.22 -19.63 6.29
CA ARG A 27 -3.82 -19.74 6.77
C ARG A 27 -2.97 -18.58 6.27
N LEU A 28 -3.18 -18.14 5.04
CA LEU A 28 -2.48 -16.99 4.47
C LEU A 28 -2.90 -15.69 5.18
N ARG A 29 -4.17 -15.52 5.56
CA ARG A 29 -4.65 -14.39 6.38
C ARG A 29 -4.03 -14.40 7.78
N ASP A 30 -3.92 -15.57 8.41
CA ASP A 30 -3.36 -15.74 9.76
C ASP A 30 -1.88 -15.34 9.86
N THR A 31 -1.19 -15.18 8.71
CA THR A 31 0.16 -14.60 8.69
C THR A 31 0.18 -13.14 9.15
N GLY A 32 -0.95 -12.43 9.07
CA GLY A 32 -1.05 -11.02 9.43
C GLY A 32 -0.21 -10.09 8.57
N GLY A 33 0.27 -10.53 7.40
CA GLY A 33 1.18 -9.75 6.55
C GLY A 33 2.65 -9.83 6.95
N VAL A 34 3.01 -10.76 7.84
CA VAL A 34 4.41 -10.98 8.20
C VAL A 34 5.09 -11.80 7.10
N TYR A 35 5.96 -11.17 6.32
CA TYR A 35 6.66 -11.81 5.19
C TYR A 35 7.45 -13.05 5.60
N SER A 36 8.05 -13.09 6.79
CA SER A 36 8.75 -14.28 7.29
C SER A 36 7.81 -15.49 7.46
N LYS A 37 6.53 -15.26 7.80
CA LYS A 37 5.53 -16.34 7.86
C LYS A 37 5.07 -16.75 6.47
N VAL A 38 4.98 -15.80 5.53
CA VAL A 38 4.68 -16.10 4.12
C VAL A 38 5.80 -16.90 3.46
N ALA A 39 7.07 -16.63 3.79
CA ALA A 39 8.22 -17.42 3.35
C ALA A 39 8.15 -18.88 3.83
N VAL A 40 7.75 -19.09 5.09
CA VAL A 40 7.52 -20.44 5.63
C VAL A 40 6.40 -21.16 4.86
N LEU A 41 5.28 -20.47 4.57
CA LEU A 41 4.19 -21.03 3.77
C LEU A 41 4.60 -21.27 2.31
N SER A 42 5.47 -20.42 1.76
CA SER A 42 6.05 -20.58 0.42
C SER A 42 6.88 -21.85 0.31
N ASP A 43 7.67 -22.14 1.33
CA ASP A 43 8.44 -23.39 1.40
C ASP A 43 7.52 -24.60 1.64
N GLU A 44 6.53 -24.47 2.53
CA GLU A 44 5.58 -25.53 2.86
C GLU A 44 4.72 -25.95 1.64
N TRP A 45 4.25 -24.98 0.85
CA TRP A 45 3.37 -25.22 -0.29
C TRP A 45 4.12 -25.33 -1.62
N GLY A 46 5.42 -25.04 -1.64
CA GLY A 46 6.21 -25.02 -2.88
C GLY A 46 5.74 -23.94 -3.87
N ILE A 47 5.15 -22.86 -3.37
CA ILE A 47 4.62 -21.74 -4.17
C ILE A 47 5.53 -20.53 -3.96
N ALA A 48 5.78 -19.75 -5.00
CA ALA A 48 6.61 -18.56 -4.92
C ALA A 48 6.00 -17.53 -3.95
N GLU A 49 6.82 -16.90 -3.11
CA GLU A 49 6.40 -15.87 -2.16
C GLU A 49 5.60 -14.76 -2.83
N THR A 50 6.03 -14.34 -4.03
CA THR A 50 5.34 -13.32 -4.83
C THR A 50 3.88 -13.68 -5.14
N ALA A 51 3.59 -14.95 -5.44
CA ALA A 51 2.22 -15.42 -5.70
C ALA A 51 1.36 -15.41 -4.43
N LEU A 52 1.94 -15.81 -3.29
CA LEU A 52 1.27 -15.80 -1.98
C LEU A 52 1.01 -14.37 -1.49
N ILE A 53 1.98 -13.48 -1.61
CA ILE A 53 1.84 -12.05 -1.28
C ILE A 53 0.72 -11.43 -2.12
N THR A 54 0.74 -11.65 -3.44
CA THR A 54 -0.31 -11.16 -4.35
C THR A 54 -1.71 -11.66 -3.93
N ARG A 55 -1.84 -12.94 -3.57
CA ARG A 55 -3.11 -13.52 -3.10
C ARG A 55 -3.57 -12.88 -1.79
N TRP A 56 -2.65 -12.70 -0.84
CA TRP A 56 -2.92 -12.09 0.45
C TRP A 56 -3.44 -10.64 0.32
N HIS A 57 -2.84 -9.83 -0.56
CA HIS A 57 -3.33 -8.48 -0.85
C HIS A 57 -4.75 -8.49 -1.42
N LYS A 58 -5.06 -9.41 -2.35
CA LYS A 58 -6.42 -9.58 -2.91
C LYS A 58 -7.45 -9.94 -1.84
N LEU A 59 -7.07 -10.76 -0.84
CA LEU A 59 -7.95 -11.13 0.27
C LEU A 59 -8.29 -9.98 1.20
N ARG A 60 -7.43 -8.95 1.30
CA ARG A 60 -7.70 -7.73 2.09
C ARG A 60 -8.52 -6.70 1.32
N GLY A 61 -8.30 -6.56 0.01
CA GLY A 61 -9.04 -5.60 -0.83
C GLY A 61 -10.55 -5.88 -0.93
N ARG A 62 -10.99 -7.13 -0.70
CA ARG A 62 -12.41 -7.52 -0.78
C ARG A 62 -13.24 -7.21 0.46
N SER A 63 -12.65 -6.95 1.62
CA SER A 63 -13.42 -6.70 2.87
C SER A 63 -14.04 -5.29 2.98
N GLY A 64 -13.87 -4.42 1.97
CA GLY A 64 -14.35 -3.03 2.02
C GLY A 64 -15.57 -2.69 1.16
N VAL A 65 -16.07 -3.60 0.31
CA VAL A 65 -17.12 -3.31 -0.68
C VAL A 65 -18.44 -3.99 -0.33
N ASP A 66 -18.89 -3.80 0.91
CA ASP A 66 -20.29 -4.03 1.26
C ASP A 66 -20.78 -3.00 2.30
N ARG A 67 -20.78 -1.73 1.88
CA ARG A 67 -21.67 -0.73 2.49
C ARG A 67 -22.54 -0.14 1.39
N SER A 68 -23.49 -0.98 0.98
CA SER A 68 -24.71 -0.56 0.30
C SER A 68 -25.39 0.55 1.10
N VAL A 69 -25.42 1.74 0.49
CA VAL A 69 -26.58 2.61 0.30
C VAL A 69 -27.64 2.57 1.40
N SER A 70 -27.73 3.63 2.21
CA SER A 70 -29.00 4.19 2.67
C SER A 70 -28.88 5.64 3.14
N ASN A 71 -29.64 6.51 2.45
CA ASN A 71 -30.22 7.81 2.83
C ASN A 71 -29.30 8.93 3.37
N ARG A 72 -29.11 10.07 2.69
CA ARG A 72 -30.06 11.09 2.15
C ARG A 72 -30.83 11.86 3.24
N GLY A 73 -30.44 13.13 3.42
CA GLY A 73 -31.12 14.18 4.21
C GLY A 73 -30.08 15.18 4.73
N LYS A 74 -29.61 16.16 3.95
CA LYS A 74 -30.24 17.44 3.61
C LYS A 74 -30.87 18.15 4.82
N GLY A 75 -30.06 18.95 5.50
CA GLY A 75 -30.48 19.91 6.52
C GLY A 75 -29.44 21.03 6.63
N LYS A 76 -29.76 22.20 6.06
CA LYS A 76 -29.11 23.48 6.36
C LYS A 76 -29.48 23.88 7.79
N SER A 77 -28.56 24.54 8.52
CA SER A 77 -28.83 25.80 9.26
C SER A 77 -27.70 26.19 10.23
N SER A 78 -27.22 27.42 10.01
CA SER A 78 -26.82 28.49 10.96
C SER A 78 -26.03 28.22 12.26
N ALA A 79 -24.91 28.95 12.33
CA ALA A 79 -24.43 29.80 13.43
C ALA A 79 -24.75 29.39 14.89
N GLY A 80 -23.70 29.03 15.62
CA GLY A 80 -23.71 28.88 17.07
C GLY A 80 -22.32 29.11 17.65
N LYS A 81 -22.21 30.14 18.47
CA LYS A 81 -21.05 30.62 19.20
C LYS A 81 -20.85 29.78 20.48
N VAL A 82 -19.61 29.75 20.98
CA VAL A 82 -19.21 29.52 22.40
C VAL A 82 -18.90 28.08 22.86
N THR A 83 -17.79 28.05 23.62
CA THR A 83 -17.32 27.14 24.68
C THR A 83 -16.52 25.90 24.34
N GLY A 84 -15.29 25.92 24.88
CA GLY A 84 -14.37 24.81 24.98
C GLY A 84 -15.04 23.58 25.58
N GLY A 85 -14.83 22.48 24.88
CA GLY A 85 -15.17 21.14 25.30
C GLY A 85 -14.28 20.22 24.49
N ARG A 86 -13.14 19.85 25.07
CA ARG A 86 -12.18 18.89 24.50
C ARG A 86 -12.96 17.61 24.17
N PRO A 87 -13.08 17.18 22.90
CA PRO A 87 -13.75 15.94 22.59
C PRO A 87 -12.94 14.76 23.15
N PRO A 88 -13.59 13.69 23.64
CA PRO A 88 -12.89 12.50 24.07
C PRO A 88 -12.12 11.92 22.87
N ARG A 89 -10.81 11.73 23.09
CA ARG A 89 -9.86 11.07 22.20
C ARG A 89 -10.51 9.77 21.69
N ARG A 90 -10.98 9.79 20.45
CA ARG A 90 -11.35 8.58 19.74
C ARG A 90 -10.07 7.80 19.51
N GLN A 91 -10.03 6.63 20.13
CA GLN A 91 -9.39 5.38 19.72
C GLN A 91 -8.06 5.51 18.99
N ASP A 92 -7.03 4.96 19.62
CA ASP A 92 -5.77 4.53 19.02
C ASP A 92 -6.04 3.83 17.68
N VAL A 93 -6.01 4.62 16.61
CA VAL A 93 -5.87 4.11 15.25
C VAL A 93 -4.46 3.55 15.22
N GLU A 94 -4.37 2.22 15.19
CA GLU A 94 -3.14 1.47 14.94
C GLU A 94 -2.27 2.24 13.94
N ASN A 95 -1.13 2.69 14.43
CA ASN A 95 -0.14 3.45 13.70
C ASN A 95 0.28 2.62 12.46
N PRO A 96 -0.07 3.03 11.22
CA PRO A 96 0.29 2.26 10.03
C PRO A 96 1.79 2.31 9.68
N GLN A 97 2.64 2.76 10.61
CA GLN A 97 4.08 2.92 10.40
C GLN A 97 4.94 1.69 10.73
N ASP A 98 4.35 0.61 11.26
CA ASP A 98 5.06 -0.62 11.67
C ASP A 98 5.00 -1.76 10.63
N LEU A 99 4.73 -1.45 9.36
CA LEU A 99 5.00 -2.40 8.27
C LEU A 99 6.47 -2.21 7.83
N PRO A 100 7.29 -3.27 7.80
CA PRO A 100 8.59 -3.19 7.15
C PRO A 100 8.36 -2.72 5.71
N ARG A 101 9.17 -1.76 5.23
CA ARG A 101 8.98 -1.05 3.94
C ARG A 101 9.89 -1.61 2.82
N PRO A 102 9.71 -2.85 2.34
CA PRO A 102 10.40 -3.32 1.13
C PRO A 102 9.94 -2.55 -0.12
N GLU A 103 8.78 -1.88 -0.07
CA GLU A 103 8.25 -1.02 -1.15
C GLU A 103 9.17 0.17 -1.46
N LEU A 104 9.95 0.66 -0.50
CA LEU A 104 10.81 1.84 -0.72
C LEU A 104 12.04 1.52 -1.57
N GLU A 105 12.55 0.29 -1.55
CA GLU A 105 13.64 -0.12 -2.43
C GLU A 105 13.17 -0.28 -3.87
N LEU A 106 12.01 -0.93 -4.07
CA LEU A 106 11.39 -1.04 -5.39
C LEU A 106 11.03 0.34 -5.97
N VAL A 107 10.52 1.24 -5.14
CA VAL A 107 10.27 2.63 -5.56
C VAL A 107 11.58 3.35 -5.89
N ARG A 108 12.70 3.08 -5.20
CA ARG A 108 14.00 3.68 -5.53
C ARG A 108 14.50 3.25 -6.89
N ASP A 109 14.33 1.98 -7.25
CA ASP A 109 14.71 1.47 -8.57
C ASP A 109 13.89 2.16 -9.67
N VAL A 110 12.56 2.23 -9.51
CA VAL A 110 11.67 2.95 -10.45
C VAL A 110 11.99 4.45 -10.49
N ALA A 111 12.39 5.02 -9.35
CA ALA A 111 12.72 6.43 -9.27
C ALA A 111 14.10 6.78 -9.84
N SER A 112 14.98 5.79 -10.06
CA SER A 112 16.34 6.00 -10.56
C SER A 112 16.37 6.46 -12.03
N ASP A 113 15.35 6.08 -12.81
CA ASP A 113 15.17 6.46 -14.21
C ASP A 113 14.48 7.83 -14.37
N LEU A 114 14.05 8.46 -13.27
CA LEU A 114 13.36 9.75 -13.30
C LEU A 114 14.34 10.93 -13.13
N PRO A 115 14.02 12.10 -13.69
CA PRO A 115 14.69 13.34 -13.33
C PRO A 115 14.69 13.54 -11.81
N ARG A 116 15.83 13.97 -11.24
CA ARG A 116 16.05 14.10 -9.78
C ARG A 116 14.90 14.75 -9.01
N ARG A 117 14.24 15.75 -9.60
CA ARG A 117 13.05 16.38 -8.99
C ARG A 117 11.87 15.41 -8.86
N GLN A 118 11.57 14.67 -9.93
CA GLN A 118 10.49 13.69 -9.97
C GLN A 118 10.80 12.50 -9.06
N GLN A 119 12.05 12.04 -9.04
CA GLN A 119 12.54 11.04 -8.08
C GLN A 119 12.24 11.47 -6.64
N ASN A 120 12.63 12.69 -6.25
CA ASN A 120 12.39 13.19 -4.90
C ASN A 120 10.90 13.30 -4.56
N ILE A 121 10.06 13.77 -5.49
CA ILE A 121 8.60 13.83 -5.29
C ILE A 121 8.05 12.42 -5.07
N LEU A 122 8.47 11.45 -5.87
CA LEU A 122 8.03 10.06 -5.76
C LEU A 122 8.46 9.43 -4.43
N LEU A 123 9.70 9.68 -4.00
CA LEU A 123 10.21 9.22 -2.69
C LEU A 123 9.45 9.86 -1.52
N VAL A 124 9.05 11.13 -1.61
CA VAL A 124 8.20 11.77 -0.59
C VAL A 124 6.83 11.11 -0.52
N ILE A 125 6.20 10.83 -1.66
CA ILE A 125 4.89 10.15 -1.71
C ILE A 125 4.99 8.73 -1.12
N ALA A 126 6.06 7.99 -1.44
CA ALA A 126 6.30 6.65 -0.89
C ALA A 126 6.65 6.68 0.60
N GLY A 127 7.41 7.68 1.05
CA GLY A 127 7.83 7.85 2.43
C GLY A 127 6.70 8.28 3.36
N SER A 128 5.78 9.09 2.82
CA SER A 128 4.68 9.74 3.53
C SER A 128 3.40 9.69 2.68
N PRO A 129 2.71 8.55 2.61
CA PRO A 129 1.47 8.42 1.85
C PRO A 129 0.35 9.28 2.45
N GLY A 130 -0.52 9.78 1.57
CA GLY A 130 -1.68 10.61 1.96
C GLY A 130 -1.42 12.11 2.01
N LEU A 131 -0.20 12.57 1.73
CA LEU A 131 0.10 13.99 1.62
C LEU A 131 -0.55 14.60 0.38
N SER A 132 -1.08 15.82 0.53
CA SER A 132 -1.55 16.67 -0.58
C SER A 132 -0.38 17.32 -1.34
N CYS A 133 -0.63 17.94 -2.50
CA CYS A 133 0.42 18.64 -3.27
C CYS A 133 1.16 19.70 -2.45
N SER A 134 0.45 20.43 -1.58
CA SER A 134 1.04 21.48 -0.74
C SER A 134 1.92 20.90 0.36
N GLU A 135 1.54 19.75 0.91
CA GLU A 135 2.32 19.07 1.95
C GLU A 135 3.54 18.37 1.36
N ILE A 136 3.40 17.72 0.21
CA ILE A 136 4.54 17.19 -0.57
C ILE A 136 5.51 18.31 -0.94
N GLY A 137 4.98 19.48 -1.32
CA GLY A 137 5.80 20.65 -1.61
C GLY A 137 6.58 21.14 -0.39
N ARG A 138 5.95 21.16 0.79
CA ARG A 138 6.61 21.54 2.04
C ARG A 138 7.69 20.53 2.45
N GLU A 139 7.36 19.25 2.38
CA GLU A 139 8.24 18.15 2.77
C GLU A 139 9.47 18.06 1.86
N GLY A 140 9.25 18.14 0.54
CA GLY A 140 10.29 18.03 -0.47
C GLY A 140 10.93 19.36 -0.91
N GLN A 141 10.55 20.49 -0.28
CA GLN A 141 10.98 21.84 -0.65
C GLN A 141 10.70 22.19 -2.13
N PHE A 142 9.51 21.79 -2.63
CA PHE A 142 9.00 22.10 -3.96
C PHE A 142 7.84 23.09 -3.90
N SER A 143 7.60 23.84 -4.98
CA SER A 143 6.34 24.57 -5.11
C SER A 143 5.18 23.61 -5.35
N SER A 144 4.03 23.86 -4.73
CA SER A 144 2.83 23.03 -4.91
C SER A 144 2.41 22.91 -6.37
N GLY A 145 2.58 23.98 -7.16
CA GLY A 145 2.38 23.98 -8.60
C GLY A 145 3.31 23.02 -9.34
N SER A 146 4.60 22.98 -8.97
CA SER A 146 5.56 22.03 -9.55
C SER A 146 5.22 20.59 -9.21
N VAL A 147 4.70 20.31 -8.01
CA VAL A 147 4.24 18.97 -7.63
C VAL A 147 3.03 18.60 -8.49
N ALA A 148 2.02 19.46 -8.56
CA ALA A 148 0.81 19.21 -9.35
C ALA A 148 1.11 18.93 -10.83
N THR A 149 2.08 19.63 -11.44
CA THR A 149 2.51 19.36 -12.82
C THR A 149 3.30 18.06 -12.98
N SER A 150 3.96 17.60 -11.92
CA SER A 150 4.78 16.38 -11.95
C SER A 150 3.96 15.10 -11.75
N ILE A 151 2.87 15.16 -10.99
CA ILE A 151 2.02 13.97 -10.68
C ILE A 151 1.55 13.22 -11.93
N PRO A 152 1.01 13.87 -13.00
CA PRO A 152 0.60 13.14 -14.20
C PRO A 152 1.75 12.45 -14.93
N LEU A 153 2.95 13.02 -14.91
CA LEU A 153 4.14 12.43 -15.51
C LEU A 153 4.61 11.22 -14.72
N LEU A 154 4.67 11.38 -13.39
CA LEU A 154 5.00 10.30 -12.46
C LEU A 154 4.05 9.12 -12.64
N ARG A 155 2.73 9.37 -12.73
CA ARG A 155 1.71 8.33 -12.98
C ARG A 155 2.02 7.48 -14.20
N ARG A 156 2.40 8.11 -15.31
CA ARG A 156 2.72 7.38 -16.56
C ARG A 156 3.96 6.52 -16.39
N HIS A 157 4.96 7.04 -15.70
CA HIS A 157 6.21 6.33 -15.50
C HIS A 157 6.05 5.15 -14.55
N VAL A 158 5.45 5.36 -13.38
CA VAL A 158 5.26 4.28 -12.40
C VAL A 158 4.30 3.19 -12.90
N ALA A 159 3.35 3.53 -13.78
CA ALA A 159 2.47 2.56 -14.43
C ALA A 159 3.22 1.58 -15.32
N ALA A 160 4.30 2.02 -15.98
CA ALA A 160 5.14 1.12 -16.77
C ALA A 160 5.86 0.08 -15.90
N SER A 161 6.05 0.38 -14.62
CA SER A 161 6.66 -0.50 -13.62
C SER A 161 5.64 -1.30 -12.82
N GLY A 162 4.35 -1.25 -13.17
CA GLY A 162 3.28 -1.95 -12.44
C GLY A 162 2.78 -1.22 -11.20
N TRP A 163 2.95 0.09 -11.09
CA TRP A 163 2.49 0.90 -9.95
C TRP A 163 1.54 2.04 -10.39
N SER A 164 0.69 2.52 -9.49
CA SER A 164 -0.18 3.66 -9.71
C SER A 164 -0.05 4.68 -8.60
N ILE A 165 -0.13 5.96 -8.96
CA ILE A 165 -0.35 7.01 -7.97
C ILE A 165 -1.84 7.31 -7.91
N VAL A 166 -2.50 6.91 -6.83
CA VAL A 166 -3.93 7.15 -6.59
C VAL A 166 -4.12 8.42 -5.77
N THR A 167 -5.16 9.18 -6.09
CA THR A 167 -5.58 10.35 -5.30
C THR A 167 -6.79 9.97 -4.45
N ALA A 168 -6.68 10.13 -3.14
CA ALA A 168 -7.81 9.94 -2.23
C ALA A 168 -8.81 11.10 -2.33
N PRO A 169 -10.08 10.91 -1.92
CA PRO A 169 -11.10 11.97 -1.92
C PRO A 169 -10.70 13.22 -1.13
N ALA A 170 -9.84 13.06 -0.11
CA ALA A 170 -9.29 14.16 0.68
C ALA A 170 -8.14 14.93 -0.01
N GLY A 171 -7.74 14.54 -1.22
CA GLY A 171 -6.67 15.19 -2.00
C GLY A 171 -5.25 14.66 -1.73
N GLY A 172 -5.10 13.63 -0.90
CA GLY A 172 -3.82 12.96 -0.63
C GLY A 172 -3.40 11.97 -1.72
N TYR A 173 -2.10 11.77 -1.91
CA TYR A 173 -1.55 10.83 -2.90
C TYR A 173 -0.99 9.55 -2.26
N TYR A 174 -1.23 8.42 -2.92
CA TYR A 174 -0.80 7.09 -2.48
C TYR A 174 -0.19 6.35 -3.65
N LEU A 175 0.84 5.54 -3.39
CA LEU A 175 1.33 4.55 -4.35
C LEU A 175 0.62 3.22 -4.10
N VAL A 176 0.17 2.57 -5.16
CA VAL A 176 -0.44 1.24 -5.12
C VAL A 176 0.13 0.41 -6.26
N GLU A 177 0.39 -0.87 -6.02
CA GLU A 177 0.79 -1.78 -7.08
C GLU A 177 -0.44 -2.17 -7.93
N ILE A 178 -0.30 -2.13 -9.25
CA ILE A 178 -1.27 -2.58 -10.23
C ILE A 178 -0.85 -3.98 -10.68
N SER A 179 -1.40 -5.01 -10.04
CA SER A 179 -1.24 -6.42 -10.44
C SER A 179 -2.21 -6.84 -11.55
#